data_AF-A0A8C1TV65-F1
#
_entry.id   AF-A0A8C1TV65-F1
#
_cell.length_a   1.000
_cell.length_b   1.000
_cell.length_c   1.000
_cell.angle_alpha   90.00
_cell.angle_beta   90.00
_cell.angle_gamma   90.00
#
_symmetry.space_group_name_H-M   'P 1'
#
loop_
_entity.id
_entity.type
_entity.pdbx_description
1 polymer ?
#
loop_
_entity_poly.entity_id
_entity_poly.type
_entity_poly.pdbx_seq_one_letter_code
_entity_poly.pdbx_strand_id
1 'polypeptide(L)'
;VCTSPVSSSNSSVKFDRELKWYLDGPLSPFQFYRDWIGPNKPCIIHNAFSDWPALSRHSNNTRCFVTLQIFFMLKQQHYRLTKVKKKKKSEKHYFSVVHKNHYGNLYCVISGQKEFILLLPMDRPFIPYGKEQFLYPAVSFVLLTDEEDTTKVMLYLPSLWFQHVQQPHGCIAVNFWYNMECDIKYNYFQLVESLTNAAEMCPLAN
;
A
#
# COMPACT_ATOMS: atom_id res chain seq x y z
N VAL A 1 -3.58 32.10 45.00
CA VAL A 1 -3.91 32.19 43.56
C VAL A 1 -3.09 31.14 42.83
N CYS A 2 -3.61 29.92 42.75
CA CYS A 2 -3.06 28.84 41.94
C CYS A 2 -4.20 28.35 41.07
N THR A 3 -4.18 28.68 39.79
CA THR A 3 -5.12 28.15 38.80
C THR A 3 -4.41 27.03 38.05
N SER A 4 -4.86 25.80 38.30
CA SER A 4 -4.47 24.60 37.56
C SER A 4 -4.89 24.73 36.08
N PRO A 5 -4.11 24.22 35.11
CA PRO A 5 -4.56 24.13 33.74
C PRO A 5 -5.58 23.00 33.59
N VAL A 6 -6.68 23.34 32.94
CA VAL A 6 -7.79 22.48 32.51
C VAL A 6 -7.25 21.30 31.71
N SER A 7 -7.66 20.09 32.09
CA SER A 7 -7.42 18.86 31.34
C SER A 7 -8.14 18.93 29.99
N SER A 8 -7.43 19.30 28.93
CA SER A 8 -7.89 19.08 27.56
C SER A 8 -7.76 17.58 27.26
N SER A 9 -8.88 16.87 27.32
CA SER A 9 -9.05 15.56 26.72
C SER A 9 -8.84 15.68 25.20
N ASN A 10 -7.59 15.62 24.76
CA ASN A 10 -7.29 15.38 23.36
C ASN A 10 -7.79 13.98 23.04
N SER A 11 -8.91 13.93 22.32
CA SER A 11 -9.43 12.75 21.66
C SER A 11 -8.35 12.21 20.73
N SER A 12 -7.50 11.33 21.26
CA SER A 12 -6.69 10.46 20.43
C SER A 12 -7.67 9.66 19.60
N VAL A 13 -7.67 9.90 18.29
CA VAL A 13 -8.29 8.98 17.33
C VAL A 13 -7.52 7.68 17.50
N LYS A 14 -8.03 6.82 18.37
CA LYS A 14 -7.50 5.47 18.60
C LYS A 14 -7.65 4.76 17.27
N PHE A 15 -6.51 4.50 16.62
CA PHE A 15 -6.46 3.55 15.52
C PHE A 15 -6.95 2.22 16.07
N ASP A 16 -8.09 1.78 15.58
CA ASP A 16 -8.68 0.52 15.98
C ASP A 16 -7.79 -0.61 15.44
N ARG A 17 -6.87 -1.11 16.26
CA ARG A 17 -6.01 -2.24 15.88
C ARG A 17 -6.82 -3.52 15.67
N GLU A 18 -8.13 -3.50 15.96
CA GLU A 18 -9.12 -4.52 15.60
C GLU A 18 -9.82 -4.26 14.25
N LEU A 19 -9.27 -3.41 13.38
CA LEU A 19 -9.79 -3.27 12.03
C LEU A 19 -9.75 -4.64 11.32
N LYS A 20 -10.93 -5.26 11.14
CA LYS A 20 -11.13 -6.39 10.24
C LYS A 20 -10.80 -5.94 8.82
N TRP A 21 -9.55 -6.09 8.40
CA TRP A 21 -9.12 -5.80 7.04
C TRP A 21 -9.64 -6.81 6.02
N TYR A 22 -10.10 -7.99 6.48
CA TYR A 22 -10.49 -9.10 5.63
C TYR A 22 -11.99 -9.09 5.32
N LEU A 23 -12.30 -9.21 4.04
CA LEU A 23 -13.64 -9.41 3.50
C LEU A 23 -13.72 -10.82 2.93
N ASP A 24 -14.75 -11.57 3.30
CA ASP A 24 -14.95 -12.96 2.84
C ASP A 24 -15.26 -13.06 1.34
N GLY A 25 -15.61 -11.93 0.71
CA GLY A 25 -16.00 -11.85 -0.69
C GLY A 25 -16.08 -10.41 -1.19
N PRO A 26 -16.29 -10.22 -2.51
CA PRO A 26 -16.52 -8.90 -3.08
C PRO A 26 -17.81 -8.28 -2.52
N LEU A 27 -17.74 -7.00 -2.18
CA LEU A 27 -18.89 -6.22 -1.74
C LEU A 27 -19.64 -5.61 -2.92
N SER A 28 -20.89 -5.20 -2.71
CA SER A 28 -21.58 -4.36 -3.69
C SER A 28 -20.85 -3.02 -3.86
N PRO A 29 -20.92 -2.38 -5.05
CA PRO A 29 -20.23 -1.10 -5.28
C PRO A 29 -20.56 -0.03 -4.24
N PHE A 30 -21.82 0.04 -3.79
CA PHE A 30 -22.25 1.00 -2.78
C PHE A 30 -21.63 0.73 -1.40
N GLN A 31 -21.63 -0.53 -0.94
CA GLN A 31 -20.99 -0.90 0.32
C GLN A 31 -19.49 -0.64 0.26
N PHE A 32 -18.85 -1.01 -0.85
CA PHE A 32 -17.42 -0.79 -1.03
C PHE A 32 -17.06 0.70 -0.97
N TYR A 33 -17.85 1.55 -1.65
CA TYR A 33 -17.65 2.99 -1.60
C TYR A 33 -17.83 3.57 -0.20
N ARG A 34 -18.95 3.24 0.46
CA ARG A 34 -19.32 3.77 1.78
C ARG A 34 -18.32 3.35 2.88
N ASP A 35 -17.91 2.09 2.88
CA ASP A 35 -17.21 1.50 4.02
C ASP A 35 -15.67 1.56 3.86
N TRP A 36 -15.17 1.67 2.62
CA TRP A 36 -13.73 1.61 2.31
C TRP A 36 -13.21 2.81 1.54
N ILE A 37 -13.78 3.14 0.38
CA ILE A 37 -13.29 4.25 -0.47
C ILE A 37 -13.49 5.61 0.22
N GLY A 38 -14.72 5.90 0.66
CA GLY A 38 -15.09 7.15 1.32
C GLY A 38 -14.21 7.44 2.54
N PRO A 39 -14.12 6.49 3.49
CA PRO A 39 -13.25 6.61 4.67
C PRO A 39 -11.75 6.47 4.39
N ASN A 40 -11.34 6.18 3.15
CA ASN A 40 -9.95 5.99 2.73
C ASN A 40 -9.23 4.84 3.47
N LYS A 41 -9.89 3.69 3.62
CA LYS A 41 -9.40 2.51 4.36
C LYS A 41 -8.99 1.36 3.43
N PRO A 42 -7.84 0.70 3.65
CA PRO A 42 -7.45 -0.49 2.90
C PRO A 42 -8.23 -1.72 3.39
N CYS A 43 -8.41 -2.69 2.49
CA CYS A 43 -8.96 -4.01 2.82
C CYS A 43 -8.40 -5.10 1.91
N ILE A 44 -8.44 -6.33 2.39
CA ILE A 44 -8.14 -7.56 1.68
C ILE A 44 -9.47 -8.24 1.36
N ILE A 45 -9.73 -8.48 0.09
CA ILE A 45 -10.94 -9.10 -0.44
C ILE A 45 -10.59 -10.52 -0.86
N HIS A 46 -11.22 -11.50 -0.21
CA HIS A 46 -11.10 -12.89 -0.61
C HIS A 46 -11.99 -13.18 -1.82
N ASN A 47 -11.51 -14.06 -2.68
CA ASN A 47 -12.23 -14.67 -3.78
C ASN A 47 -12.87 -13.67 -4.77
N ALA A 48 -12.29 -12.48 -4.91
CA ALA A 48 -12.79 -11.45 -5.82
C ALA A 48 -12.48 -11.71 -7.30
N PHE A 49 -11.61 -12.69 -7.60
CA PHE A 49 -11.15 -13.01 -8.96
C PHE A 49 -10.92 -14.52 -9.16
N SER A 50 -11.56 -15.37 -8.35
CA SER A 50 -11.36 -16.81 -8.40
C SER A 50 -11.81 -17.46 -9.72
N ASP A 51 -12.63 -16.76 -10.49
CA ASP A 51 -13.14 -17.13 -11.81
C ASP A 51 -12.21 -16.74 -12.97
N TRP A 52 -11.09 -16.06 -12.70
CA TRP A 52 -10.21 -15.57 -13.75
C TRP A 52 -9.51 -16.71 -14.53
N PRO A 53 -9.57 -16.70 -15.87
CA PRO A 53 -8.87 -17.68 -16.71
C PRO A 53 -7.34 -17.67 -16.56
N ALA A 54 -6.78 -16.56 -16.07
CA ALA A 54 -5.34 -16.46 -15.80
C ALA A 54 -4.88 -17.51 -14.79
N LEU A 55 -5.73 -17.84 -13.79
CA LEU A 55 -5.41 -18.76 -12.71
C LEU A 55 -5.21 -20.22 -13.17
N SER A 56 -5.85 -20.63 -14.27
CA SER A 56 -5.74 -22.00 -14.80
C SER A 56 -4.61 -22.18 -15.83
N ARG A 57 -3.99 -21.09 -16.32
CA ARG A 57 -3.04 -21.13 -17.45
C ARG A 57 -1.56 -21.01 -17.06
N HIS A 58 -1.18 -21.28 -15.81
CA HIS A 58 0.19 -21.14 -15.31
C HIS A 58 1.18 -22.27 -15.70
N SER A 59 0.92 -22.98 -16.81
CA SER A 59 1.85 -23.96 -17.38
C SER A 59 3.02 -23.27 -18.10
N ASN A 60 4.12 -23.12 -17.35
CA ASN A 60 5.56 -23.04 -17.70
C ASN A 60 6.11 -22.24 -18.90
N ASN A 61 5.38 -21.90 -19.97
CA ASN A 61 5.94 -21.27 -21.18
C ASN A 61 5.44 -19.84 -21.51
N THR A 62 4.40 -19.34 -20.84
CA THR A 62 3.86 -17.97 -21.03
C THR A 62 4.45 -16.93 -20.06
N ARG A 63 5.31 -17.36 -19.11
CA ARG A 63 5.81 -16.56 -17.98
C ARG A 63 6.60 -15.30 -18.37
N CYS A 64 7.23 -15.27 -19.55
CA CYS A 64 8.07 -14.14 -19.94
C CYS A 64 7.29 -12.96 -20.56
N PHE A 65 6.16 -13.20 -21.23
CA PHE A 65 5.46 -12.14 -22.00
C PHE A 65 4.48 -11.31 -21.17
N VAL A 66 3.76 -11.91 -20.21
CA VAL A 66 2.77 -11.19 -19.38
C VAL A 66 3.45 -10.24 -18.38
N THR A 67 4.60 -10.66 -17.85
CA THR A 67 5.43 -9.83 -16.96
C THR A 67 5.95 -8.56 -17.65
N LEU A 68 6.16 -8.60 -18.97
CA LEU A 68 6.65 -7.49 -19.78
C LEU A 68 5.57 -6.42 -20.07
N GLN A 69 4.31 -6.80 -20.28
CA GLN A 69 3.21 -5.84 -20.51
C GLN A 69 2.77 -5.13 -19.22
N ILE A 70 2.81 -5.79 -18.07
CA ILE A 70 2.48 -5.16 -16.77
C ILE A 70 3.62 -4.21 -16.33
N PHE A 71 4.88 -4.51 -16.67
CA PHE A 71 6.00 -3.58 -16.45
C PHE A 71 5.99 -2.35 -17.38
N PHE A 72 5.31 -2.40 -18.53
CA PHE A 72 5.31 -1.29 -19.49
C PHE A 72 4.48 -0.08 -19.02
N MET A 73 3.62 -0.26 -18.01
CA MET A 73 2.92 0.81 -17.28
C MET A 73 3.73 1.37 -16.09
N LEU A 74 5.03 1.06 -15.97
CA LEU A 74 5.91 1.53 -14.89
C LEU A 74 7.12 2.33 -15.40
N LYS A 75 6.95 3.17 -16.43
CA LYS A 75 7.99 4.12 -16.84
C LYS A 75 7.85 5.55 -16.30
N GLN A 76 6.90 5.80 -15.39
CA GLN A 76 6.69 7.14 -14.81
C GLN A 76 6.98 7.25 -13.31
N GLN A 77 7.41 6.19 -12.63
CA GLN A 77 7.89 6.33 -11.24
C GLN A 77 9.15 5.49 -11.02
N HIS A 78 10.18 6.17 -10.52
CA HIS A 78 11.54 5.70 -10.35
C HIS A 78 11.65 4.35 -9.63
N TYR A 79 11.68 3.25 -10.38
CA TYR A 79 12.22 2.00 -9.86
C TYR A 79 13.75 2.18 -9.78
N ARG A 80 14.30 2.28 -8.56
CA ARG A 80 15.76 2.20 -8.37
C ARG A 80 16.08 0.72 -8.22
N LEU A 81 16.52 0.08 -9.30
CA LEU A 81 17.08 -1.29 -9.26
C LEU A 81 18.40 -1.26 -8.49
N THR A 82 18.36 -1.37 -7.17
CA THR A 82 19.57 -1.65 -6.39
C THR A 82 19.91 -3.14 -6.52
N LYS A 83 20.69 -3.49 -7.54
CA LYS A 83 21.39 -4.79 -7.61
C LYS A 83 22.34 -4.88 -6.42
N VAL A 84 22.18 -5.85 -5.51
CA VAL A 84 23.27 -6.23 -4.60
C VAL A 84 23.40 -7.74 -4.37
N LYS A 85 24.62 -8.21 -4.69
CA LYS A 85 25.42 -9.37 -4.24
C LYS A 85 24.88 -10.80 -4.43
N LYS A 86 25.44 -11.45 -5.47
CA LYS A 86 25.62 -12.90 -5.53
C LYS A 86 26.45 -13.38 -4.33
N LYS A 87 25.88 -14.19 -3.43
CA LYS A 87 26.58 -15.32 -2.81
C LYS A 87 25.57 -16.27 -2.15
N LYS A 88 25.71 -17.56 -2.51
CA LYS A 88 24.82 -18.71 -2.23
C LYS A 88 23.48 -18.64 -2.96
N LYS A 89 22.86 -19.81 -3.17
CA LYS A 89 21.63 -20.05 -3.95
C LYS A 89 20.43 -19.45 -3.20
N SER A 90 20.48 -18.16 -2.90
CA SER A 90 19.46 -17.41 -2.16
C SER A 90 18.43 -16.90 -3.15
N GLU A 91 17.16 -17.05 -2.80
CA GLU A 91 16.03 -16.49 -3.53
C GLU A 91 16.26 -15.00 -3.78
N LYS A 92 15.95 -14.52 -4.99
CA LYS A 92 16.09 -13.10 -5.32
C LYS A 92 14.84 -12.37 -4.83
N HIS A 93 15.01 -11.33 -4.02
CA HIS A 93 13.92 -10.45 -3.60
C HIS A 93 13.98 -9.11 -4.34
N TYR A 94 12.81 -8.55 -4.63
CA TYR A 94 12.63 -7.24 -5.25
C TYR A 94 11.88 -6.33 -4.28
N PHE A 95 12.28 -5.05 -4.22
CA PHE A 95 11.77 -4.08 -3.25
C PHE A 95 11.42 -2.76 -3.95
N SER A 96 10.37 -2.08 -3.50
CA SER A 96 10.10 -0.68 -3.83
C SER A 96 10.70 0.25 -2.76
N VAL A 97 10.93 1.51 -3.08
CA VAL A 97 11.11 2.53 -2.02
C VAL A 97 9.73 2.84 -1.42
N VAL A 98 9.69 3.40 -0.21
CA VAL A 98 8.46 3.98 0.32
C VAL A 98 8.00 5.11 -0.60
N HIS A 99 6.78 5.01 -1.11
CA HIS A 99 6.18 6.03 -1.99
C HIS A 99 4.66 6.06 -1.80
N LYS A 100 4.03 7.15 -2.25
CA LYS A 100 2.58 7.29 -2.34
C LYS A 100 2.15 7.42 -3.80
N ASN A 101 0.90 7.07 -4.09
CA ASN A 101 0.29 7.25 -5.41
C ASN A 101 -0.99 8.08 -5.33
N HIS A 102 -1.28 8.82 -6.40
CA HIS A 102 -2.55 9.56 -6.57
C HIS A 102 -3.66 8.68 -7.16
N TYR A 103 -3.54 7.35 -7.02
CA TYR A 103 -4.48 6.38 -7.58
C TYR A 103 -4.92 5.44 -6.46
N GLY A 104 -6.20 5.08 -6.46
CA GLY A 104 -6.66 3.88 -5.75
C GLY A 104 -6.20 2.65 -6.51
N ASN A 105 -5.76 1.61 -5.80
CA ASN A 105 -5.14 0.44 -6.42
C ASN A 105 -5.79 -0.86 -5.93
N LEU A 106 -6.18 -1.73 -6.87
CA LEU A 106 -6.57 -3.11 -6.57
C LEU A 106 -5.44 -4.04 -6.98
N TYR A 107 -4.72 -4.60 -6.01
CA TYR A 107 -3.64 -5.58 -6.24
C TYR A 107 -4.19 -7.01 -6.14
N CYS A 108 -4.18 -7.73 -7.26
CA CYS A 108 -4.49 -9.16 -7.32
C CYS A 108 -3.18 -9.96 -7.39
N VAL A 109 -2.89 -10.76 -6.37
CA VAL A 109 -1.74 -11.69 -6.42
C VAL A 109 -2.20 -13.00 -7.06
N ILE A 110 -1.64 -13.29 -8.22
CA ILE A 110 -2.01 -14.43 -9.05
C ILE A 110 -1.22 -15.68 -8.63
N SER A 111 0.07 -15.52 -8.36
CA SER A 111 0.96 -16.59 -7.88
C SER A 111 2.10 -15.99 -7.07
N GLY A 112 2.45 -16.62 -5.94
CA GLY A 112 3.50 -16.16 -5.02
C GLY A 112 2.98 -15.20 -3.95
N GLN A 113 3.84 -14.31 -3.48
CA GLN A 113 3.50 -13.38 -2.39
C GLN A 113 3.97 -11.95 -2.64
N LYS A 114 3.24 -10.99 -2.06
CA LYS A 114 3.65 -9.60 -1.92
C LYS A 114 3.54 -9.18 -0.47
N GLU A 115 4.64 -8.66 0.06
CA GLU A 115 4.73 -8.12 1.39
C GLU A 115 4.57 -6.60 1.31
N PHE A 116 3.65 -6.05 2.09
CA PHE A 116 3.38 -4.62 2.13
C PHE A 116 3.71 -4.06 3.50
N ILE A 117 4.31 -2.88 3.51
CA ILE A 117 4.36 -1.99 4.67
C ILE A 117 3.57 -0.75 4.29
N LEU A 118 2.52 -0.45 5.05
CA LEU A 118 1.64 0.68 4.84
C LEU A 118 1.78 1.70 5.98
N LEU A 119 1.81 2.98 5.58
CA LEU A 119 1.72 4.12 6.50
C LEU A 119 0.55 5.01 6.09
N LEU A 120 -0.08 5.64 7.07
CA LEU A 120 -1.24 6.48 6.82
C LEU A 120 -0.83 7.74 6.06
N PRO A 121 -1.71 8.30 5.20
CA PRO A 121 -1.46 9.62 4.60
C PRO A 121 -1.20 10.70 5.66
N MET A 122 -1.86 10.60 6.81
CA MET A 122 -1.70 11.54 7.94
C MET A 122 -0.38 11.38 8.69
N ASP A 123 0.36 10.29 8.47
CA ASP A 123 1.71 10.13 9.03
C ASP A 123 2.76 10.91 8.24
N ARG A 124 2.37 11.63 7.17
CA ARG A 124 3.26 12.49 6.36
C ARG A 124 4.23 13.34 7.21
N PRO A 125 3.82 14.02 8.30
CA PRO A 125 4.74 14.80 9.14
C PRO A 125 5.89 13.99 9.74
N PHE A 126 5.69 12.69 9.89
CA PHE A 126 6.65 11.77 10.48
C PHE A 126 7.43 10.98 9.42
N ILE A 127 7.10 11.09 8.13
CA ILE A 127 7.80 10.36 7.08
C ILE A 127 8.86 11.28 6.48
N PRO A 128 10.16 11.10 6.82
CA PRO A 128 11.20 11.97 6.30
C PRO A 128 11.43 11.69 4.82
N TYR A 129 11.44 12.73 4.00
CA TYR A 129 11.92 12.61 2.63
C TYR A 129 13.45 12.48 2.64
N GLY A 130 13.96 11.31 2.23
CA GLY A 130 15.40 11.10 1.99
C GLY A 130 16.26 10.73 3.21
N LYS A 131 15.68 10.27 4.33
CA LYS A 131 16.44 9.68 5.46
C LYS A 131 16.14 8.19 5.61
N GLU A 132 17.17 7.40 5.93
CA GLU A 132 17.19 5.93 5.76
C GLU A 132 16.56 5.10 6.89
N GLN A 133 15.90 5.69 7.90
CA GLN A 133 15.32 4.93 9.01
C GLN A 133 13.87 5.28 9.31
N PHE A 134 13.05 4.23 9.34
CA PHE A 134 11.63 4.26 9.66
C PHE A 134 11.44 3.70 11.06
N LEU A 135 11.21 4.58 12.05
CA LEU A 135 10.84 4.19 13.41
C LEU A 135 9.44 4.73 13.72
N TYR A 136 8.48 4.34 12.88
CA TYR A 136 7.11 4.84 12.92
C TYR A 136 6.13 3.68 13.01
N PRO A 137 4.93 3.88 13.59
CA PRO A 137 3.91 2.85 13.64
C PRO A 137 3.46 2.51 12.22
N ALA A 138 4.03 1.44 11.65
CA ALA A 138 3.67 0.92 10.35
C ALA A 138 2.82 -0.35 10.51
N VAL A 139 1.89 -0.55 9.58
CA VAL A 139 1.20 -1.82 9.45
C VAL A 139 1.91 -2.64 8.38
N SER A 140 2.35 -3.84 8.72
CA SER A 140 2.91 -4.79 7.75
C SER A 140 2.00 -6.01 7.60
N PHE A 141 1.86 -6.49 6.37
CA PHE A 141 1.13 -7.72 6.07
C PHE A 141 1.64 -8.35 4.78
N VAL A 142 1.30 -9.62 4.57
CA VAL A 142 1.68 -10.41 3.39
C VAL A 142 0.41 -10.82 2.65
N LEU A 143 0.31 -10.46 1.37
CA LEU A 143 -0.63 -11.09 0.45
C LEU A 143 0.03 -12.31 -0.14
N LEU A 144 -0.50 -13.48 0.19
CA LEU A 144 -0.06 -14.77 -0.32
C LEU A 144 -1.18 -15.37 -1.17
N THR A 145 -0.82 -15.89 -2.33
CA THR A 145 -1.65 -16.85 -3.07
C THR A 145 -0.80 -18.08 -3.30
N ASP A 146 -1.08 -19.15 -2.56
CA ASP A 146 -0.46 -20.46 -2.79
C ASP A 146 -1.09 -21.15 -4.02
N GLU A 147 -0.33 -21.99 -4.70
CA GLU A 147 -0.84 -22.84 -5.77
C GLU A 147 -1.77 -23.95 -5.22
N GLU A 148 -1.54 -24.39 -3.98
CA GLU A 148 -2.40 -25.36 -3.29
C GLU A 148 -3.63 -24.71 -2.64
N ASP A 149 -3.59 -23.40 -2.35
CA ASP A 149 -4.70 -22.67 -1.73
C ASP A 149 -5.71 -22.21 -2.80
N THR A 150 -6.97 -22.59 -2.59
CA THR A 150 -8.10 -22.17 -3.41
C THR A 150 -8.46 -20.70 -3.20
N THR A 151 -8.05 -20.11 -2.07
CA THR A 151 -8.39 -18.73 -1.71
C THR A 151 -7.54 -17.76 -2.50
N LYS A 152 -8.21 -16.85 -3.23
CA LYS A 152 -7.53 -15.79 -4.00
C LYS A 152 -7.68 -14.45 -3.28
N VAL A 153 -6.58 -13.73 -3.09
CA VAL A 153 -6.57 -12.50 -2.28
C VAL A 153 -6.31 -11.25 -3.12
N MET A 154 -7.16 -10.24 -2.92
CA MET A 154 -7.04 -8.92 -3.56
C MET A 154 -6.88 -7.84 -2.50
N LEU A 155 -5.86 -6.99 -2.59
CA LEU A 155 -5.72 -5.81 -1.72
C LEU A 155 -6.32 -4.60 -2.43
N TYR A 156 -7.28 -3.95 -1.79
CA TYR A 156 -7.59 -2.55 -2.06
C TYR A 156 -6.66 -1.66 -1.23
N LEU A 157 -5.82 -0.91 -1.93
CA LEU A 157 -4.98 0.14 -1.38
C LEU A 157 -5.53 1.50 -1.81
N PRO A 158 -6.03 2.34 -0.87
CA PRO A 158 -6.54 3.65 -1.21
C PRO A 158 -5.43 4.59 -1.68
N SER A 159 -5.82 5.67 -2.34
CA SER A 159 -4.88 6.70 -2.77
C SER A 159 -4.20 7.39 -1.59
N LEU A 160 -3.03 7.96 -1.86
CA LEU A 160 -2.18 8.71 -0.92
C LEU A 160 -1.57 7.89 0.22
N TRP A 161 -1.95 6.62 0.39
CA TRP A 161 -1.28 5.72 1.32
C TRP A 161 0.17 5.52 0.91
N PHE A 162 1.07 5.64 1.88
CA PHE A 162 2.48 5.35 1.66
C PHE A 162 2.66 3.84 1.74
N GLN A 163 3.35 3.29 0.74
CA GLN A 163 3.58 1.86 0.62
C GLN A 163 5.05 1.56 0.33
N HIS A 164 5.53 0.50 0.97
CA HIS A 164 6.72 -0.22 0.58
C HIS A 164 6.33 -1.67 0.28
N VAL A 165 6.76 -2.16 -0.87
CA VAL A 165 6.37 -3.47 -1.39
C VAL A 165 7.61 -4.32 -1.61
N GLN A 166 7.59 -5.52 -1.06
CA GLN A 166 8.59 -6.56 -1.29
C GLN A 166 7.93 -7.77 -1.96
N GLN A 167 8.66 -8.44 -2.85
CA GLN A 167 8.22 -9.71 -3.45
C GLN A 167 9.42 -10.62 -3.75
N PRO A 168 9.27 -11.95 -3.58
CA PRO A 168 10.25 -12.90 -4.06
C PRO A 168 10.20 -13.04 -5.58
N HIS A 169 11.25 -13.63 -6.14
CA HIS A 169 11.32 -13.95 -7.56
C HIS A 169 10.21 -14.94 -7.95
N GLY A 170 9.59 -14.71 -9.11
CA GLY A 170 8.50 -15.55 -9.60
C GLY A 170 7.11 -15.11 -9.15
N CYS A 171 6.97 -14.09 -8.29
CA CYS A 171 5.66 -13.50 -7.97
C CYS A 171 5.00 -12.92 -9.23
N ILE A 172 3.74 -13.28 -9.46
CA ILE A 172 2.87 -12.75 -10.52
C ILE A 172 1.72 -12.02 -9.85
N ALA A 173 1.54 -10.75 -10.20
CA ALA A 173 0.43 -9.95 -9.72
C ALA A 173 -0.08 -9.01 -10.82
N VAL A 174 -1.37 -8.71 -10.77
CA VAL A 174 -2.05 -7.73 -11.63
C VAL A 174 -2.55 -6.60 -10.73
N ASN A 175 -2.45 -5.37 -11.19
CA ASN A 175 -2.92 -4.20 -10.45
C ASN A 175 -3.79 -3.28 -11.30
N PHE A 176 -4.94 -2.89 -10.78
CA PHE A 176 -5.85 -1.94 -11.44
C PHE A 176 -5.79 -0.58 -10.75
N TRP A 177 -5.48 0.44 -11.54
CA TRP A 177 -5.28 1.80 -11.05
C TRP A 177 -6.50 2.63 -11.41
N TYR A 178 -7.11 3.23 -10.40
CA TYR A 178 -8.24 4.12 -10.54
C TYR A 178 -7.83 5.51 -10.13
N ASN A 179 -8.16 6.52 -10.94
CA ASN A 179 -7.89 7.91 -10.60
C ASN A 179 -8.53 8.22 -9.26
N MET A 180 -7.77 8.86 -8.38
CA MET A 180 -8.32 9.42 -7.16
C MET A 180 -9.25 10.57 -7.50
N GLU A 181 -10.36 10.68 -6.76
CA GLU A 181 -11.22 11.86 -6.77
C GLU A 181 -10.47 13.02 -6.08
N CYS A 182 -10.32 14.15 -6.76
CA CYS A 182 -9.73 15.37 -6.19
C CYS A 182 -10.71 16.06 -5.23
N ASP A 183 -11.02 15.38 -4.14
CA ASP A 183 -11.98 15.81 -3.13
C ASP A 183 -11.31 16.53 -1.95
N ILE A 184 -12.08 16.73 -0.88
CA ILE A 184 -11.60 17.38 0.35
C ILE A 184 -10.42 16.64 1.01
N LYS A 185 -10.32 15.30 0.88
CA LYS A 185 -9.22 14.52 1.46
C LYS A 185 -7.91 14.86 0.78
N TYR A 186 -7.93 15.01 -0.54
CA TYR A 186 -6.76 15.45 -1.28
C TYR A 186 -6.30 16.84 -0.85
N ASN A 187 -7.23 17.80 -0.76
CA ASN A 187 -6.90 19.16 -0.34
C ASN A 187 -6.29 19.23 1.06
N TYR A 188 -6.83 18.47 2.02
CA TYR A 188 -6.26 18.36 3.36
C TYR A 188 -4.87 17.73 3.35
N PHE A 189 -4.67 16.67 2.57
CA PHE A 189 -3.35 16.06 2.45
C PHE A 189 -2.31 17.05 1.90
N GLN A 190 -2.66 17.81 0.85
CA GLN A 190 -1.74 18.82 0.27
C GLN A 190 -1.39 19.93 1.28
N LEU A 191 -2.36 20.33 2.12
CA LEU A 191 -2.11 21.28 3.22
C LEU A 191 -1.13 20.69 4.23
N VAL A 192 -1.35 19.46 4.70
CA VAL A 192 -0.46 18.79 5.66
C VAL A 192 0.95 18.64 5.09
N GLU A 193 1.07 18.23 3.82
CA GLU A 193 2.36 18.07 3.13
C GLU A 193 3.11 19.41 3.05
N SER A 194 2.39 20.49 2.72
CA SER A 194 2.96 21.85 2.63
C SER A 194 3.39 22.39 3.99
N LEU A 195 2.58 22.21 5.03
CA LEU A 195 2.92 22.62 6.40
C LEU A 195 4.12 21.84 6.94
N THR A 196 4.20 20.53 6.66
CA THR A 196 5.34 19.70 7.05
C THR A 196 6.63 20.22 6.41
N ASN A 197 6.60 20.47 5.09
CA ASN A 197 7.76 21.00 4.37
C ASN A 197 8.19 22.36 4.94
N ALA A 198 7.24 23.26 5.22
CA ALA A 198 7.52 24.56 5.77
C ALA A 198 8.15 24.47 7.18
N ALA A 199 7.69 23.54 8.01
CA ALA A 199 8.26 23.30 9.34
C ALA A 199 9.69 22.77 9.28
N GLU A 200 9.98 21.85 8.36
CA GLU A 200 11.34 21.32 8.14
C GLU A 200 12.34 22.37 7.65
N MET A 201 11.87 23.42 6.95
CA MET A 201 12.69 24.54 6.49
C MET A 201 12.92 25.63 7.55
N CYS A 202 12.25 25.56 8.70
CA CYS A 202 12.34 26.59 9.72
C CYS A 202 13.62 26.42 10.58
N PRO A 203 14.56 27.39 10.59
CA PRO A 203 15.86 27.24 11.26
C PRO A 203 15.81 27.16 12.80
N LEU A 204 14.64 27.31 13.42
CA LEU A 204 14.47 27.44 14.87
C LEU A 204 14.01 26.15 15.57
N ALA A 205 13.97 25.01 14.86
CA ALA A 205 13.40 23.76 15.38
C ALA A 205 14.42 22.63 15.67
N ASN A 206 15.73 22.93 15.73
CA ASN A 206 16.76 21.99 16.19
C ASN A 206 17.48 22.52 17.43
#